data_AF-A0A3B8QKB4-F1
#
_entry.id   AF-A0A3B8QKB4-F1
#
_cell.length_a   1.000
_cell.length_b   1.000
_cell.length_c   1.000
_cell.angle_alpha   90.00
_cell.angle_beta   90.00
_cell.angle_gamma   90.00
#
_symmetry.space_group_name_H-M   'P 1'
#
loop_
_entity.id
_entity.type
_entity.pdbx_description
1 polymer ?
#
loop_
_entity_poly.entity_id
_entity_poly.type
_entity_poly.pdbx_seq_one_letter_code
_entity_poly.pdbx_strand_id
1 'polypeptide(L)'
;MSNAQLEIAIETAWDDRDNITVATTGEIRDAIEDTLNALDSGNLRVAERQDDNSWHVNQWVKKAVLLGFRIKDMERQDGGPQNSGWWDKVDSKFKDWGDSQWHAAGFRAVPNCIVRKSAFIAPGVVLMPSFVNLGAYVDEGTMVDT
;
A
#
# COMPACT_ATOMS: atom_id res chain seq x y z
N MET A 1 -10.54 -7.01 10.49
CA MET A 1 -11.23 -6.04 11.37
C MET A 1 -12.10 -5.11 10.53
N SER A 2 -13.13 -4.47 11.10
CA SER A 2 -13.84 -3.39 10.37
C SER A 2 -12.95 -2.14 10.27
N ASN A 3 -13.21 -1.25 9.31
CA ASN A 3 -12.44 0.00 9.18
C ASN A 3 -12.50 0.85 10.46
N ALA A 4 -13.63 0.86 11.17
CA ALA A 4 -13.77 1.57 12.45
C ALA A 4 -12.89 0.95 13.57
N GLN A 5 -12.75 -0.38 13.59
CA GLN A 5 -11.85 -1.05 14.55
C GLN A 5 -10.39 -0.78 14.20
N LEU A 6 -10.04 -0.81 12.91
CA LEU A 6 -8.69 -0.46 12.44
C LEU A 6 -8.35 0.99 12.79
N GLU A 7 -9.27 1.93 12.58
CA GLU A 7 -9.06 3.33 12.92
C GLU A 7 -8.68 3.52 14.39
N ILE A 8 -9.44 2.94 15.32
CA ILE A 8 -9.14 3.01 16.75
C ILE A 8 -7.77 2.41 17.07
N ALA A 9 -7.46 1.25 16.49
CA ALA A 9 -6.17 0.58 16.72
C ALA A 9 -5.00 1.39 16.18
N ILE A 10 -5.14 1.99 14.99
CA ILE A 10 -4.11 2.82 14.37
C ILE A 10 -3.92 4.14 15.11
N GLU A 11 -5.00 4.78 15.57
CA GLU A 11 -4.90 5.98 16.40
C GLU A 11 -4.17 5.69 17.72
N THR A 12 -4.51 4.58 18.37
CA THR A 12 -3.83 4.12 19.59
C THR A 12 -2.34 3.85 19.33
N ALA A 13 -2.01 3.14 18.24
CA ALA A 13 -0.63 2.88 17.84
C ALA A 13 0.12 4.17 17.48
N TRP A 14 -0.57 5.15 16.88
CA TRP A 14 0.02 6.42 16.50
C TRP A 14 0.43 7.27 17.71
N ASP A 15 -0.37 7.25 18.77
CA ASP A 15 -0.05 7.95 20.01
C ASP A 15 1.17 7.33 20.70
N ASP A 16 1.38 6.02 20.56
CA ASP A 16 2.56 5.29 21.07
C ASP A 16 3.68 5.06 20.02
N ARG A 17 3.65 5.78 18.90
CA ARG A 17 4.52 5.53 17.73
C ARG A 17 6.02 5.53 18.03
N ASP A 18 6.45 6.21 19.09
CA ASP A 18 7.87 6.30 19.45
C ASP A 18 8.40 5.00 20.07
N ASN A 19 7.52 4.13 20.57
CA ASN A 19 7.83 2.78 21.02
C ASN A 19 7.62 1.71 19.92
N ILE A 20 7.03 2.10 18.79
CA ILE A 20 6.84 1.21 17.64
C ILE A 20 8.14 1.10 16.84
N THR A 21 8.63 -0.12 16.72
CA THR A 21 9.89 -0.46 16.07
C THR A 21 9.71 -1.68 15.18
N VAL A 22 10.78 -2.10 14.50
CA VAL A 22 10.82 -3.33 13.72
C VAL A 22 10.51 -4.58 14.55
N ALA A 23 10.78 -4.54 15.87
CA ALA A 23 10.51 -5.64 16.80
C ALA A 23 9.06 -5.68 17.31
N THR A 24 8.23 -4.67 16.98
CA THR A 24 6.81 -4.66 17.36
C THR A 24 6.08 -5.83 16.70
N THR A 25 5.27 -6.55 17.48
CA THR A 25 4.48 -7.72 17.06
C THR A 25 3.06 -7.63 17.66
N GLY A 26 2.22 -8.64 17.38
CA GLY A 26 0.86 -8.73 17.90
C GLY A 26 -0.08 -7.70 17.29
N GLU A 27 -1.14 -7.35 18.01
CA GLU A 27 -2.28 -6.59 17.50
C GLU A 27 -1.89 -5.24 16.85
N ILE A 28 -0.85 -4.56 17.36
CA ILE A 28 -0.37 -3.30 16.78
C ILE A 28 0.17 -3.53 15.36
N ARG A 29 1.02 -4.55 15.19
CA ARG A 29 1.56 -4.88 13.86
C ARG A 29 0.44 -5.34 12.93
N ASP A 30 -0.42 -6.23 13.43
CA ASP A 30 -1.53 -6.79 12.63
C ASP A 30 -2.46 -5.67 12.15
N ALA A 31 -2.81 -4.69 13.00
CA ALA A 31 -3.64 -3.56 12.61
C ALA A 31 -2.97 -2.68 11.53
N ILE A 32 -1.66 -2.43 11.64
CA ILE A 32 -0.90 -1.68 10.62
C ILE A 32 -0.90 -2.44 9.30
N GLU A 33 -0.55 -3.73 9.31
CA GLU A 33 -0.47 -4.56 8.11
C GLU A 33 -1.85 -4.76 7.46
N ASP A 34 -2.89 -5.00 8.25
CA ASP A 34 -4.28 -5.10 7.77
C ASP A 34 -4.74 -3.80 7.11
N THR A 35 -4.39 -2.64 7.69
CA THR A 35 -4.72 -1.33 7.10
C THR A 35 -4.01 -1.13 5.77
N LEU A 36 -2.72 -1.49 5.68
CA LEU A 36 -1.95 -1.42 4.43
C LEU A 36 -2.48 -2.39 3.36
N ASN A 37 -2.93 -3.58 3.77
CA ASN A 37 -3.55 -4.55 2.89
C ASN A 37 -4.94 -4.09 2.42
N ALA A 38 -5.72 -3.43 3.27
CA ALA A 38 -7.01 -2.83 2.91
C ALA A 38 -6.83 -1.66 1.91
N LEU A 39 -5.75 -0.88 2.04
CA LEU A 39 -5.35 0.07 1.00
C LEU A 39 -4.94 -0.61 -0.30
N ASP A 40 -4.16 -1.69 -0.22
CA ASP A 40 -3.68 -2.42 -1.40
C ASP A 40 -4.82 -3.04 -2.22
N SER A 41 -5.89 -3.47 -1.56
CA SER A 41 -7.09 -4.06 -2.17
C SER A 41 -8.15 -3.04 -2.58
N GLY A 42 -8.00 -1.77 -2.19
CA GLY A 42 -8.98 -0.71 -2.49
C GLY A 42 -10.22 -0.71 -1.58
N ASN A 43 -10.30 -1.59 -0.59
CA ASN A 43 -11.35 -1.59 0.45
C ASN A 43 -11.26 -0.39 1.40
N LEU A 44 -10.12 0.30 1.36
CA LEU A 44 -9.84 1.53 2.08
C LEU A 44 -9.12 2.49 1.14
N ARG A 45 -9.40 3.78 1.26
CA ARG A 45 -8.73 4.85 0.51
C ARG A 45 -8.36 6.01 1.43
N VAL A 46 -7.23 6.67 1.13
CA VAL A 46 -6.70 7.78 1.94
C VAL A 46 -7.65 8.98 1.97
N ALA A 47 -8.35 9.23 0.87
CA ALA A 47 -9.37 10.26 0.78
C ALA A 47 -10.52 9.76 -0.09
N GLU A 48 -11.74 10.09 0.30
CA GLU A 48 -12.98 9.69 -0.37
C GLU A 48 -13.88 10.89 -0.59
N ARG A 49 -14.70 10.82 -1.64
CA ARG A 49 -15.63 11.88 -2.00
C ARG A 49 -16.92 11.69 -1.22
N GLN A 50 -17.34 12.70 -0.50
CA GLN A 50 -18.57 12.74 0.29
C GLN A 50 -19.77 13.10 -0.61
N ASP A 51 -20.99 12.92 -0.07
CA ASP A 51 -22.25 13.21 -0.78
C ASP A 51 -22.37 14.68 -1.22
N ASP A 52 -21.73 15.60 -0.47
CA ASP A 52 -21.67 17.02 -0.79
C ASP A 52 -20.61 17.38 -1.85
N ASN A 53 -19.99 16.37 -2.47
CA ASN A 53 -18.89 16.45 -3.42
C ASN A 53 -17.56 16.96 -2.85
N SER A 54 -17.45 17.16 -1.55
CA SER A 54 -16.17 17.47 -0.90
C SER A 54 -15.32 16.21 -0.77
N TRP A 55 -14.01 16.39 -0.64
CA TRP A 55 -13.08 15.31 -0.34
C TRP A 55 -12.80 15.27 1.16
N HIS A 56 -13.12 14.15 1.79
CA HIS A 56 -12.75 13.86 3.16
C HIS A 56 -11.46 13.03 3.19
N VAL A 57 -10.53 13.37 4.08
CA VAL A 57 -9.26 12.67 4.24
C VAL A 57 -9.32 11.80 5.48
N ASN A 58 -9.17 10.49 5.30
CA ASN A 58 -9.03 9.54 6.40
C ASN A 58 -7.60 9.65 6.97
N GLN A 59 -7.40 10.57 7.92
CA GLN A 59 -6.06 10.89 8.45
C GLN A 59 -5.38 9.68 9.11
N TRP A 60 -6.15 8.83 9.80
CA TRP A 60 -5.66 7.62 10.43
C TRP A 60 -5.00 6.66 9.43
N VAL A 61 -5.47 6.63 8.19
CA VAL A 61 -4.89 5.83 7.11
C VAL A 61 -3.47 6.31 6.77
N LYS A 62 -3.23 7.63 6.78
CA LYS A 62 -1.88 8.18 6.62
C LYS A 62 -0.98 7.82 7.80
N LYS A 63 -1.53 7.82 9.02
CA LYS A 63 -0.81 7.36 10.22
C LYS A 63 -0.39 5.90 10.07
N ALA A 64 -1.26 5.03 9.57
CA ALA A 64 -0.92 3.63 9.28
C ALA A 64 0.23 3.50 8.27
N VAL A 65 0.23 4.29 7.19
CA VAL A 65 1.36 4.33 6.23
C VAL A 65 2.67 4.73 6.90
N LEU A 66 2.66 5.76 7.74
CA LEU A 66 3.83 6.22 8.47
C LEU A 66 4.31 5.20 9.51
N LEU A 67 3.39 4.51 10.19
CA LEU A 67 3.70 3.40 11.09
C LEU A 67 4.27 2.19 10.35
N GLY A 68 3.79 1.92 9.13
CA GLY A 68 4.33 0.91 8.22
C GLY A 68 5.84 1.05 8.01
N PHE A 69 6.34 2.29 7.93
CA PHE A 69 7.78 2.55 7.82
C PHE A 69 8.58 2.27 9.10
N ARG A 70 7.94 2.30 10.27
CA ARG A 70 8.57 2.02 11.57
C ARG A 70 8.68 0.53 11.86
N ILE A 71 7.70 -0.25 11.39
CA ILE A 71 7.65 -1.69 11.60
C ILE A 71 8.46 -2.49 10.57
N LYS A 72 9.13 -1.83 9.62
CA LYS A 72 9.94 -2.51 8.61
C LYS A 72 11.35 -1.90 8.50
N ASP A 73 12.35 -2.76 8.57
CA ASP A 73 13.75 -2.36 8.40
C ASP A 73 14.11 -2.24 6.92
N MET A 74 15.22 -1.55 6.65
CA MET A 74 15.81 -1.53 5.32
C MET A 74 16.32 -2.91 4.94
N GLU A 75 16.00 -3.36 3.74
CA GLU A 75 16.46 -4.65 3.22
C GLU A 75 16.98 -4.52 1.78
N ARG A 76 17.81 -5.49 1.39
CA ARG A 76 18.25 -5.62 0.01
C ARG A 76 17.08 -6.14 -0.83
N GLN A 77 16.82 -5.48 -1.95
CA GLN A 77 15.83 -5.90 -2.94
C GLN A 77 16.56 -6.23 -4.25
N ASP A 78 16.53 -7.50 -4.68
CA ASP A 78 17.23 -7.96 -5.89
C ASP A 78 16.49 -7.60 -7.18
N GLY A 79 17.12 -7.88 -8.34
CA GLY A 79 16.54 -7.66 -9.67
C GLY A 79 17.16 -6.48 -10.45
N GLY A 80 18.22 -5.87 -9.92
CA GLY A 80 18.96 -4.82 -10.60
C GLY A 80 19.90 -5.35 -11.72
N PRO A 81 20.38 -4.48 -12.62
CA PRO A 81 21.33 -4.86 -13.67
C PRO A 81 22.58 -5.55 -13.12
N GLN A 82 23.09 -6.56 -13.83
CA GLN A 82 24.30 -7.31 -13.42
C GLN A 82 24.21 -7.91 -12.01
N ASN A 83 23.04 -8.45 -11.62
CA ASN A 83 22.77 -9.01 -10.29
C ASN A 83 22.98 -7.99 -9.13
N SER A 84 22.82 -6.70 -9.43
CA SER A 84 22.70 -5.66 -8.41
C SER A 84 21.30 -5.63 -7.79
N GLY A 85 21.07 -4.68 -6.88
CA GLY A 85 19.78 -4.51 -6.22
C GLY A 85 19.65 -3.12 -5.61
N TRP A 86 18.52 -2.91 -4.94
CA TRP A 86 18.19 -1.71 -4.19
C TRP A 86 18.28 -1.94 -2.68
N TRP A 87 18.21 -0.86 -1.91
CA TRP A 87 18.17 -0.86 -0.46
C TRP A 87 16.96 -0.02 -0.02
N ASP A 88 15.85 -0.68 0.34
CA ASP A 88 14.58 -0.04 0.70
C ASP A 88 13.81 -0.93 1.70
N LYS A 89 12.82 -0.35 2.38
CA LYS A 89 11.95 -1.01 3.36
C LYS A 89 10.51 -1.19 2.88
N VAL A 90 10.18 -0.70 1.69
CA VAL A 90 8.83 -0.82 1.12
C VAL A 90 8.84 -1.89 0.04
N ASP A 91 8.02 -2.92 0.21
CA ASP A 91 7.87 -3.96 -0.80
C ASP A 91 7.15 -3.45 -2.06
N SER A 92 7.47 -4.07 -3.19
CA SER A 92 6.63 -4.00 -4.39
C SER A 92 5.24 -4.58 -4.08
N LYS A 93 4.20 -3.99 -4.68
CA LYS A 93 2.84 -4.57 -4.68
C LYS A 93 2.83 -6.00 -5.19
N PHE A 94 3.72 -6.29 -6.15
CA PHE A 94 3.78 -7.56 -6.85
C PHE A 94 4.69 -8.60 -6.19
N LYS A 95 5.26 -8.30 -5.01
CA LYS A 95 6.09 -9.26 -4.27
C LYS A 95 5.27 -10.52 -3.98
N ASP A 96 5.82 -11.68 -4.34
CA ASP A 96 5.22 -13.01 -4.17
C ASP A 96 3.88 -13.25 -4.91
N TRP A 97 3.54 -12.41 -5.91
CA TRP A 97 2.36 -12.65 -6.75
C TRP A 97 2.57 -13.83 -7.71
N GLY A 98 1.57 -14.71 -7.79
CA GLY A 98 1.44 -15.74 -8.80
C GLY A 98 0.28 -15.48 -9.76
N ASP A 99 0.00 -16.45 -10.64
CA ASP A 99 -0.99 -16.31 -11.72
C ASP A 99 -2.40 -15.96 -11.20
N SER A 100 -2.80 -16.53 -10.06
CA SER A 100 -4.13 -16.28 -9.49
C SER A 100 -4.31 -14.83 -9.06
N GLN A 101 -3.30 -14.21 -8.45
CA GLN A 101 -3.34 -12.78 -8.09
C GLN A 101 -3.40 -11.90 -9.33
N TRP A 102 -2.60 -12.19 -10.36
CA TRP A 102 -2.62 -11.45 -11.62
C TRP A 102 -3.98 -11.51 -12.32
N HIS A 103 -4.57 -12.71 -12.41
CA HIS A 103 -5.89 -12.89 -13.03
C HIS A 103 -7.00 -12.21 -12.22
N ALA A 104 -6.98 -12.30 -10.90
CA ALA A 104 -7.97 -11.65 -10.05
C ALA A 104 -7.89 -10.12 -10.09
N ALA A 105 -6.68 -9.56 -10.18
CA ALA A 105 -6.48 -8.11 -10.17
C ALA A 105 -6.93 -7.42 -11.47
N GLY A 106 -6.83 -8.10 -12.61
CA GLY A 106 -7.48 -7.68 -13.87
C GLY A 106 -6.94 -6.40 -14.52
N PHE A 107 -5.79 -5.87 -14.08
CA PHE A 107 -5.08 -4.77 -14.74
C PHE A 107 -3.84 -5.26 -15.50
N ARG A 108 -3.31 -4.41 -16.38
CA ARG A 108 -2.09 -4.68 -17.14
C ARG A 108 -0.90 -3.94 -16.55
N ALA A 109 0.12 -4.69 -16.13
CA ALA A 109 1.40 -4.17 -15.66
C ALA A 109 2.47 -4.36 -16.75
N VAL A 110 2.79 -3.31 -17.51
CA VAL A 110 3.79 -3.38 -18.58
C VAL A 110 5.20 -3.24 -17.98
N PRO A 111 6.14 -4.14 -18.29
CA PRO A 111 7.53 -3.96 -17.87
C PRO A 111 8.09 -2.62 -18.38
N ASN A 112 8.69 -1.77 -17.55
CA ASN A 112 9.14 -1.97 -16.17
C ASN A 112 8.37 -1.13 -15.12
N CYS A 113 7.03 -1.06 -15.19
CA CYS A 113 6.22 -0.33 -14.21
C CYS A 113 6.51 -0.76 -12.77
N ILE A 114 6.48 0.20 -11.83
CA ILE A 114 6.76 -0.02 -10.42
C ILE A 114 5.56 0.44 -9.60
N VAL A 115 5.05 -0.45 -8.74
CA VAL A 115 3.97 -0.13 -7.81
C VAL A 115 4.40 -0.57 -6.42
N ARG A 116 4.36 0.32 -5.44
CA ARG A 116 4.62 -0.02 -4.04
C ARG A 116 3.40 -0.65 -3.39
N LYS A 117 3.62 -1.60 -2.48
CA LYS A 117 2.54 -2.21 -1.66
C LYS A 117 1.73 -1.10 -0.98
N SER A 118 0.42 -1.33 -0.81
CA SER A 118 -0.61 -0.38 -0.34
C SER A 118 -1.10 0.63 -1.38
N ALA A 119 -0.72 0.50 -2.64
CA ALA A 119 -1.39 1.20 -3.74
C ALA A 119 -2.47 0.29 -4.34
N PHE A 120 -3.68 0.83 -4.49
CA PHE A 120 -4.76 0.15 -5.20
C PHE A 120 -4.69 0.46 -6.70
N ILE A 121 -4.80 -0.61 -7.48
CA ILE A 121 -4.90 -0.56 -8.94
C ILE A 121 -6.14 -1.36 -9.32
N ALA A 122 -7.15 -0.69 -9.86
CA ALA A 122 -8.42 -1.28 -10.22
C ALA A 122 -8.34 -2.12 -11.51
N PRO A 123 -9.31 -3.03 -11.73
CA PRO A 123 -9.42 -3.78 -12.99
C PRO A 123 -9.48 -2.87 -14.22
N GLY A 124 -8.90 -3.34 -15.33
CA GLY A 124 -8.88 -2.60 -16.60
C GLY A 124 -7.87 -1.44 -16.67
N VAL A 125 -7.17 -1.11 -15.58
CA VAL A 125 -6.06 -0.15 -15.61
C VAL A 125 -4.92 -0.68 -16.49
N VAL A 126 -4.25 0.22 -17.21
CA VAL A 126 -3.00 -0.07 -17.92
C VAL A 126 -1.88 0.77 -17.34
N LEU A 127 -0.87 0.11 -16.77
CA LEU A 127 0.35 0.72 -16.27
C LEU A 127 1.46 0.53 -17.30
N MET A 128 1.82 1.60 -18.02
CA MET A 128 3.03 1.68 -18.82
C MET A 128 4.27 1.81 -17.91
N PRO A 129 5.51 1.91 -18.43
CA PRO A 129 6.68 2.22 -17.60
C PRO A 129 6.50 3.48 -16.73
N SER A 130 5.99 3.29 -15.52
CA SER A 130 5.54 4.35 -14.63
C SER A 130 5.82 3.98 -13.16
N PHE A 131 5.54 4.91 -12.24
CA PHE A 131 5.67 4.69 -10.80
C PHE A 131 4.38 5.06 -10.05
N VAL A 132 3.84 4.12 -9.26
CA VAL A 132 2.70 4.36 -8.37
C VAL A 132 3.12 4.12 -6.92
N ASN A 133 2.96 5.15 -6.09
CA ASN A 133 3.45 5.17 -4.71
C ASN A 133 2.39 4.71 -3.68
N LEU A 134 2.81 4.43 -2.44
CA LEU A 134 1.95 3.94 -1.36
C LEU A 134 0.69 4.80 -1.16
N GLY A 135 -0.44 4.15 -0.87
CA GLY A 135 -1.71 4.81 -0.57
C GLY A 135 -2.42 5.46 -1.77
N ALA A 136 -1.86 5.34 -2.98
CA ALA A 136 -2.53 5.76 -4.21
C ALA A 136 -3.73 4.88 -4.52
N TYR A 137 -4.71 5.44 -5.23
CA TYR A 137 -5.91 4.75 -5.69
C TYR A 137 -6.10 5.05 -7.18
N VAL A 138 -5.81 4.07 -8.03
CA VAL A 138 -5.95 4.18 -9.49
C VAL A 138 -7.17 3.40 -9.92
N ASP A 139 -8.22 4.13 -10.31
CA ASP A 139 -9.56 3.57 -10.52
C ASP A 139 -9.77 3.02 -11.95
N GLU A 140 -10.86 2.29 -12.14
CA GLU A 140 -11.14 1.45 -13.31
C GLU A 140 -10.94 2.18 -14.65
N GLY A 141 -10.33 1.47 -15.60
CA GLY A 141 -10.12 1.96 -16.97
C GLY A 141 -9.10 3.10 -17.12
N THR A 142 -8.41 3.50 -16.04
CA THR A 142 -7.35 4.51 -16.11
C THR A 142 -6.16 4.03 -16.94
N MET A 143 -5.59 4.93 -17.75
CA MET A 143 -4.31 4.72 -18.44
C MET A 143 -3.23 5.54 -17.75
N VAL A 144 -2.22 4.86 -17.20
CA VAL A 144 -1.00 5.49 -16.68
C VAL A 144 0.07 5.32 -17.75
N ASP A 145 0.29 6.37 -18.54
CA ASP A 145 1.23 6.36 -19.67
C ASP A 145 2.69 6.56 -19.21
N THR A 146 3.62 6.50 -20.17
CA THR A 146 5.09 6.58 -19.98
C THR A 146 5.57 7.98 -19.62
#